data_AF-A0A0B1SHI4-F1
#
_entry.id   AF-A0A0B1SHI4-F1
#
_cell.length_a   1.000
_cell.length_b   1.000
_cell.length_c   1.000
_cell.angle_alpha   90.00
_cell.angle_beta   90.00
_cell.angle_gamma   90.00
#
_symmetry.space_group_name_H-M   'P 1'
#
loop_
_entity.id
_entity.type
_entity.pdbx_description
1 polymer ?
#
loop_
_entity_poly.entity_id
_entity_poly.type
_entity_poly.pdbx_seq_one_letter_code
_entity_poly.pdbx_strand_id
1 'polypeptide(L)' 'MLGTPSIRPVPNFNANQDAETLRKAMKGLGCNNAKVVSVLCARTNWQRQEIAKAFKVMYGKDLI' A
#
# COMPACT_ATOMS: atom_id res chain seq x y z
N MET A 1 0.61 -5.66 29.23
CA MET A 1 1.43 -6.39 28.24
C MET A 1 1.46 -5.58 26.95
N LEU A 2 2.65 -5.18 26.49
CA LEU A 2 2.80 -4.71 25.11
C LEU A 2 2.89 -5.96 24.22
N GLY A 3 1.84 -6.25 23.46
CA GLY A 3 1.81 -7.42 22.57
C GLY A 3 2.89 -7.33 21.50
N THR A 4 3.42 -8.48 21.05
CA THR A 4 4.35 -8.53 19.92
C THR A 4 3.60 -8.29 18.61
N PRO A 5 3.91 -7.22 17.85
CA PRO A 5 3.20 -6.94 16.61
C PRO A 5 3.58 -7.95 15.52
N SER A 6 2.58 -8.48 14.82
CA SER A 6 2.75 -9.40 13.68
C SER A 6 3.22 -8.69 12.41
N ILE A 7 2.88 -7.41 12.25
CA ILE A 7 3.33 -6.56 11.14
C ILE A 7 4.27 -5.49 11.67
N ARG A 8 5.49 -5.43 11.11
CA ARG A 8 6.52 -4.46 11.46
C ARG A 8 6.72 -3.46 10.32
N PRO A 9 7.21 -2.23 10.60
CA PRO A 9 7.51 -1.26 9.55
C PRO A 9 8.56 -1.81 8.59
N VAL A 10 8.33 -1.64 7.29
CA VAL A 10 9.31 -1.98 6.26
C VAL A 10 10.45 -0.95 6.24
N PRO A 11 11.73 -1.36 6.29
CA PRO A 11 12.86 -0.45 6.15
C PRO A 11 12.92 0.13 4.73
N ASN A 12 13.43 1.35 4.57
CA ASN A 12 13.53 2.05 3.28
C ASN A 12 12.18 2.16 2.54
N PHE A 13 11.10 2.37 3.29
CA PHE A 13 9.76 2.49 2.75
C PHE A 13 9.62 3.68 1.78
N ASN A 14 9.00 3.43 0.63
CA ASN A 14 8.67 4.43 -0.37
C ASN A 14 7.19 4.35 -0.75
N ALA A 15 6.40 5.32 -0.26
CA ALA A 15 4.96 5.37 -0.49
C ALA A 15 4.59 5.49 -1.98
N ASN A 16 5.38 6.23 -2.78
CA ASN A 16 5.11 6.44 -4.20
C ASN A 16 5.28 5.13 -5.00
N GLN A 17 6.26 4.31 -4.64
CA GLN A 17 6.51 3.02 -5.29
C GLN A 17 5.38 2.02 -5.00
N ASP A 18 4.88 1.99 -3.77
CA ASP A 18 3.75 1.15 -3.39
C ASP A 18 2.45 1.65 -4.04
N ALA A 19 2.23 2.97 -4.11
CA ALA A 19 1.09 3.57 -4.80
C ALA A 19 1.08 3.21 -6.31
N GLU A 20 2.23 3.25 -6.99
CA GLU A 20 2.36 2.83 -8.39
C GLU A 20 2.10 1.33 -8.57
N THR A 21 2.59 0.51 -7.63
CA THR A 21 2.33 -0.93 -7.65
C THR A 21 0.83 -1.23 -7.51
N LEU A 22 0.14 -0.54 -6.59
CA LEU A 22 -1.31 -0.65 -6.42
C LEU A 22 -2.06 -0.16 -7.66
N ARG A 23 -1.64 0.96 -8.25
CA ARG A 23 -2.25 1.51 -9.45
C ARG A 23 -2.17 0.54 -10.62
N LYS A 24 -1.00 -0.09 -10.82
CA LYS A 24 -0.77 -1.11 -11.85
C LYS A 24 -1.62 -2.35 -11.60
N ALA A 25 -1.69 -2.82 -10.35
CA ALA A 25 -2.51 -3.96 -9.97
C ALA A 25 -4.01 -3.76 -10.24
N MET A 26 -4.49 -2.52 -10.16
CA MET A 26 -5.90 -2.15 -10.36
C MET A 26 -6.25 -1.69 -11.79
N LYS A 27 -5.28 -1.39 -12.67
CA LYS A 27 -5.55 -0.81 -14.01
C LYS A 27 -5.94 -1.85 -15.08
N GLY A 28 -5.54 -3.11 -14.90
CA GLY A 28 -5.63 -4.14 -15.94
C GLY A 28 -7.05 -4.63 -16.25
N LEU A 29 -7.18 -5.47 -17.28
CA LEU A 29 -8.35 -6.31 -17.54
C LEU A 29 -8.44 -7.37 -16.43
N GLY A 30 -8.94 -6.96 -15.26
CA GLY A 30 -8.93 -7.71 -14.02
C GLY A 30 -8.03 -7.07 -12.95
N CYS A 31 -8.45 -7.18 -11.70
CA CYS A 31 -7.67 -6.73 -10.55
C CYS A 31 -6.69 -7.83 -10.13
N ASN A 32 -5.39 -7.51 -10.04
CA ASN A 32 -4.43 -8.42 -9.44
C ASN A 32 -4.53 -8.36 -7.90
N ASN A 33 -5.54 -9.04 -7.37
CA ASN A 33 -5.84 -9.11 -5.93
C ASN A 33 -4.64 -9.63 -5.12
N ALA A 34 -3.89 -10.60 -5.65
CA ALA A 34 -2.69 -11.11 -4.99
C ALA A 34 -1.63 -10.00 -4.79
N LYS A 35 -1.44 -9.14 -5.79
CA LYS A 35 -0.50 -8.01 -5.70
C LYS A 35 -0.98 -6.97 -4.70
N VAL A 36 -2.27 -6.63 -4.70
CA VAL A 36 -2.86 -5.69 -3.73
C VAL A 36 -2.67 -6.20 -2.30
N VAL A 37 -3.01 -7.47 -2.04
CA VAL A 37 -2.84 -8.12 -0.73
C VAL A 37 -1.38 -8.13 -0.32
N SER A 38 -0.46 -8.47 -1.24
CA SER A 38 0.98 -8.52 -0.93
C SER A 38 1.54 -7.17 -0.48
N VAL A 39 1.08 -6.06 -1.07
CA VAL A 39 1.50 -4.72 -0.68
C VAL A 39 0.86 -4.33 0.65
N LEU A 40 -0.47 -4.41 0.78
CA LEU A 40 -1.15 -3.92 1.98
C LEU A 40 -0.82 -4.75 3.23
N CYS A 41 -0.81 -6.08 3.14
CA CYS A 41 -0.53 -6.96 4.28
C CYS A 41 0.94 -6.91 4.73
N ALA A 42 1.86 -6.44 3.88
CA ALA A 42 3.27 -6.26 4.23
C ALA A 42 3.58 -4.85 4.77
N ARG A 43 2.58 -3.98 4.98
CA ARG A 43 2.76 -2.61 5.47
C ARG A 43 2.00 -2.39 6.76
N THR A 44 2.63 -1.66 7.67
CA THR A 44 1.98 -1.19 8.90
C THR A 44 0.88 -0.18 8.59
N ASN A 45 -0.01 0.07 9.56
CA ASN A 45 -1.12 1.01 9.36
C ASN A 45 -0.64 2.41 8.94
N TRP A 46 0.40 2.95 9.60
CA TRP A 46 0.93 4.28 9.26
C TRP A 46 1.48 4.31 7.82
N GLN A 47 2.19 3.26 7.38
CA GLN A 47 2.68 3.16 6.00
C GLN A 47 1.51 3.11 5.01
N ARG A 48 0.43 2.41 5.32
CA ARG A 48 -0.78 2.39 4.47
C ARG A 48 -1.41 3.77 4.33
N GLN A 49 -1.43 4.58 5.39
CA GLN A 49 -1.92 5.96 5.30
C GLN A 49 -1.04 6.82 4.38
N GLU A 50 0.28 6.66 4.46
CA GLU A 50 1.21 7.35 3.55
C GLU A 50 1.03 6.90 2.09
N ILE A 51 0.80 5.60 1.85
CA ILE A 51 0.46 5.09 0.51
C ILE A 51 -0.83 5.71 0.00
N ALA A 52 -1.87 5.81 0.83
CA ALA A 52 -3.15 6.42 0.44
C ALA A 52 -2.99 7.90 0.05
N LYS A 53 -2.22 8.66 0.83
CA LYS A 53 -1.87 10.06 0.51
C LYS A 53 -1.10 10.15 -0.81
N ALA A 54 -0.06 9.35 -0.98
CA ALA A 54 0.75 9.31 -2.20
C ALA A 54 -0.10 8.96 -3.43
N PHE A 55 -0.97 7.95 -3.31
CA PHE A 55 -1.89 7.53 -4.38
C PHE A 55 -2.84 8.66 -4.78
N LYS A 56 -3.39 9.40 -3.81
CA LYS A 56 -4.24 10.58 -4.07
C LYS A 56 -3.49 11.68 -4.80
N VAL A 57 -2.26 12.00 -4.38
CA VAL A 57 -1.42 13.02 -5.02
C VAL A 57 -1.04 12.61 -6.44
N MET A 58 -0.66 11.34 -6.65
CA MET A 58 -0.17 10.86 -7.94
C MET A 58 -1.27 10.66 -8.99
N TYR A 59 -2.47 10.24 -8.58
CA TYR A 59 -3.52 9.82 -9.51
C TYR A 59 -4.83 10.58 -9.37
N GLY A 60 -4.96 11.49 -8.40
CA GLY A 60 -6.20 12.23 -8.15
C GLY A 60 -7.37 11.34 -7.73
N LYS A 61 -7.09 10.11 -7.25
CA LYS A 61 -8.08 9.13 -6.84
C LYS A 61 -7.83 8.72 -5.39
N ASP A 62 -8.89 8.52 -4.63
CA ASP A 62 -8.78 7.92 -3.32
C ASP A 62 -8.53 6.42 -3.45
N LEU A 63 -7.63 5.90 -2.60
CA LEU A 63 -7.29 4.47 -2.54
C LEU A 63 -8.35 3.66 -1.75
N ILE A 64 -9.24 4.35 -1.04
CA ILE A 64 -10.30 3.81 -0.18
C ILE A 64 -11.64 3.98 -0.87
#